data_AF-A0A7C4E1P1-F1
#
_entry.id   AF-A0A7C4E1P1-F1
#
_cell.length_a   1.000
_cell.length_b   1.000
_cell.length_c   1.000
_cell.angle_alpha   90.00
_cell.angle_beta   90.00
_cell.angle_gamma   90.00
#
_symmetry.space_group_name_H-M   'P 1'
#
loop_
_entity.id
_entity.type
_entity.pdbx_description
1 polymer ?
#
loop_
_entity_poly.entity_id
_entity_poly.type
_entity_poly.pdbx_seq_one_letter_code
_entity_poly.pdbx_strand_id
1 'polypeptide(L)'
;MTELSTGEYFGRGRNRRRILEVIRLSNGWILLKTENSKSKHDFKVRTVYQLRPRIRSYTPKHAHFAIDFYGKLCADKAKAMQVLKAIVEVWQGADIATVVERFRHAVKDLPGYDLEYILYALAWIFRQEDVNFAGRPESRQRELDETLNRLGFKVPKDRLGSQLALALLCNIANGMHPVDALLRANLDVLPIKRGKGKV
;
A
#
# COMPACT_ATOMS: atom_id res chain seq x y z
N MET A 1 -1.07 8.44 -29.67
CA MET A 1 -1.53 7.92 -28.35
C MET A 1 -0.70 8.59 -27.28
N THR A 2 -1.25 9.01 -26.14
CA THR A 2 -0.39 9.42 -25.01
C THR A 2 0.17 8.14 -24.40
N GLU A 3 1.31 7.70 -24.90
CA GLU A 3 2.01 6.54 -24.38
C GLU A 3 2.70 6.96 -23.08
N LEU A 4 2.37 6.26 -21.99
CA LEU A 4 3.05 6.45 -20.71
C LEU A 4 4.28 5.55 -20.70
N SER A 5 5.46 6.16 -20.74
CA SER A 5 6.75 5.48 -20.77
C SER A 5 7.72 6.10 -19.78
N THR A 6 8.76 5.36 -19.41
CA THR A 6 9.84 5.85 -18.55
C THR A 6 10.58 6.99 -19.22
N GLY A 7 10.90 8.05 -18.47
CA GLY A 7 11.55 9.26 -18.98
C GLY A 7 10.57 10.37 -19.39
N GLU A 8 9.34 10.01 -19.75
CA GLU A 8 8.28 10.97 -20.06
C GLU A 8 7.75 11.68 -18.81
N TYR A 9 6.82 12.61 -19.00
CA TYR A 9 6.22 13.38 -17.90
C TYR A 9 4.74 13.10 -17.72
N PHE A 10 4.33 12.88 -16.47
CA PHE A 10 2.95 12.72 -16.06
C PHE A 10 2.42 13.98 -15.35
N GLY A 11 1.20 14.40 -15.69
CA GLY A 11 0.56 15.59 -15.13
C GLY A 11 0.75 16.85 -15.97
N ARG A 12 0.29 18.00 -15.45
CA ARG A 12 0.34 19.31 -16.13
C ARG A 12 0.75 20.42 -15.16
N GLY A 13 1.33 21.50 -15.69
CA GLY A 13 1.73 22.68 -14.91
C GLY A 13 2.64 22.31 -13.73
N ARG A 14 2.36 22.87 -12.55
CA ARG A 14 3.12 22.61 -11.30
C ARG A 14 3.08 21.14 -10.84
N ASN A 15 2.15 20.34 -11.36
CA ASN A 15 1.99 18.92 -11.04
C ASN A 15 2.68 17.98 -12.04
N ARG A 16 3.36 18.53 -13.06
CA ARG A 16 4.15 17.75 -14.02
C ARG A 16 5.33 17.11 -13.30
N ARG A 17 5.47 15.79 -13.40
CA ARG A 17 6.53 14.98 -12.78
C ARG A 17 7.08 13.98 -13.78
N ARG A 18 8.39 13.75 -13.76
CA ARG A 18 9.00 12.73 -14.62
C ARG A 18 8.58 11.34 -14.16
N ILE A 19 8.34 10.45 -15.13
CA ILE A 19 8.05 9.03 -14.92
C ILE A 19 9.37 8.30 -14.80
N LEU A 20 9.56 7.63 -13.68
CA LEU A 20 10.74 6.85 -13.33
C LEU A 20 10.57 5.36 -13.69
N GLU A 21 9.35 4.85 -13.56
CA GLU A 21 9.04 3.44 -13.82
C GLU A 21 7.56 3.29 -14.18
N VAL A 22 7.25 2.31 -15.02
CA VAL A 22 5.90 1.98 -15.49
C VAL A 22 5.69 0.49 -15.35
N ILE A 23 4.62 0.09 -14.66
CA ILE A 23 4.14 -1.29 -14.60
C ILE A 23 2.74 -1.33 -15.22
N ARG A 24 2.55 -2.18 -16.22
CA ARG A 24 1.24 -2.45 -16.83
C ARG A 24 0.68 -3.72 -16.24
N LEU A 25 -0.51 -3.62 -15.68
CA LEU A 25 -1.19 -4.73 -15.02
C LEU A 25 -2.09 -5.46 -16.00
N SER A 26 -2.39 -6.72 -15.71
CA SER A 26 -3.23 -7.58 -16.54
C SER A 26 -4.65 -7.04 -16.72
N ASN A 27 -5.18 -6.33 -15.72
CA ASN A 27 -6.50 -5.68 -15.77
C ASN A 27 -6.52 -4.35 -16.56
N GLY A 28 -5.43 -4.01 -17.25
CA GLY A 28 -5.31 -2.80 -18.05
C GLY A 28 -4.98 -1.52 -17.26
N TRP A 29 -4.86 -1.60 -15.93
CA TRP A 29 -4.38 -0.48 -15.13
C TRP A 29 -2.87 -0.30 -15.28
N ILE A 30 -2.40 0.90 -15.01
CA ILE A 30 -0.98 1.25 -15.08
C ILE A 30 -0.55 1.84 -13.75
N LEU A 31 0.50 1.27 -13.16
CA LEU A 31 1.19 1.83 -12.03
C LEU A 31 2.38 2.66 -12.52
N LEU A 32 2.45 3.90 -12.07
CA LEU A 32 3.52 4.83 -12.36
C LEU A 32 4.29 5.15 -11.09
N LYS A 33 5.62 5.07 -11.18
CA LYS A 33 6.52 5.71 -10.24
C LYS A 33 6.93 7.05 -10.84
N THR A 34 6.62 8.14 -10.15
CA THR A 34 7.00 9.50 -10.58
C THR A 34 7.92 10.15 -9.56
N GLU A 35 8.76 11.09 -9.99
CA GLU A 35 9.56 11.92 -9.08
C GLU A 35 8.69 12.59 -8.01
N ASN A 36 9.25 12.76 -6.82
CA ASN A 36 8.66 13.55 -5.75
C ASN A 36 9.68 14.51 -5.16
N SER A 37 9.22 15.48 -4.37
CA SER A 37 10.05 16.61 -3.92
C SER A 37 10.49 16.53 -2.46
N LYS A 38 10.22 15.44 -1.72
CA LYS A 38 10.58 15.38 -0.29
C LYS A 38 12.03 14.99 -0.05
N SER A 39 12.63 14.15 -0.89
CA SER A 39 14.05 13.76 -0.80
C SER A 39 14.60 13.33 -2.17
N LYS A 40 15.93 13.19 -2.28
CA LYS A 40 16.59 12.70 -3.51
C LYS A 40 16.18 11.29 -3.92
N HIS A 41 15.66 10.49 -2.98
CA HIS A 41 15.22 9.12 -3.21
C HIS A 41 13.69 8.95 -3.11
N ASP A 42 12.96 10.03 -2.83
CA ASP A 42 11.51 10.00 -2.70
C ASP A 42 10.84 9.94 -4.08
N PHE A 43 9.80 9.13 -4.16
CA PHE A 43 9.00 8.99 -5.36
C PHE A 43 7.52 8.97 -4.96
N LYS A 44 6.65 9.14 -5.95
CA LYS A 44 5.22 9.08 -5.76
C LYS A 44 4.65 7.97 -6.64
N VAL A 45 3.88 7.08 -6.01
CA VAL A 45 3.12 6.05 -6.71
C VAL A 45 1.82 6.66 -7.25
N ARG A 46 1.48 6.34 -8.50
CA ARG A 46 0.19 6.69 -9.09
C ARG A 46 -0.42 5.50 -9.81
N THR A 47 -1.72 5.34 -9.67
CA THR A 47 -2.51 4.35 -10.41
C THR A 47 -3.30 5.08 -11.47
N VAL A 48 -3.08 4.74 -12.73
CA VAL A 48 -3.87 5.18 -13.88
C VAL A 48 -4.82 4.04 -14.22
N TYR A 49 -6.12 4.26 -13.99
CA TYR A 49 -7.17 3.26 -14.23
C TYR A 49 -7.97 3.53 -15.50
N GLN A 50 -7.66 4.62 -16.21
CA GLN A 50 -8.32 4.99 -17.45
C GLN A 50 -7.41 5.89 -18.29
N LEU A 51 -7.23 5.59 -19.58
CA LEU A 51 -6.50 6.43 -20.53
C LEU A 51 -7.41 7.31 -21.40
N ARG A 52 -8.62 6.83 -21.74
CA ARG A 52 -9.57 7.51 -22.64
C ARG A 52 -10.96 7.61 -22.00
N PRO A 53 -11.77 8.63 -22.31
CA PRO A 53 -11.47 9.79 -23.18
C PRO A 53 -10.49 10.79 -22.55
N ARG A 54 -10.31 10.70 -21.23
CA ARG A 54 -9.30 11.43 -20.46
C ARG A 54 -8.57 10.48 -19.52
N ILE A 55 -7.30 10.80 -19.24
CA ILE A 55 -6.50 10.10 -18.24
C ILE A 55 -7.15 10.31 -16.87
N ARG A 56 -7.55 9.22 -16.20
CA ARG A 56 -7.95 9.24 -14.80
C ARG A 56 -6.92 8.48 -13.96
N SER A 57 -6.55 9.08 -12.85
CA SER A 57 -5.55 8.51 -11.95
C SER A 57 -5.80 8.94 -10.51
N TYR A 58 -5.23 8.18 -9.58
CA TYR A 58 -5.17 8.54 -8.16
C TYR A 58 -3.82 8.14 -7.57
N THR A 59 -3.56 8.59 -6.35
CA THR A 59 -2.42 8.15 -5.55
C THR A 59 -2.93 7.12 -4.57
N PRO A 60 -2.56 5.83 -4.71
CA PRO A 60 -2.93 4.83 -3.72
C PRO A 60 -2.32 5.18 -2.37
N LYS A 61 -3.03 4.82 -1.31
CA LYS A 61 -2.69 5.09 0.09
C LYS A 61 -3.01 3.87 0.94
N HIS A 62 -2.44 3.76 2.14
CA HIS A 62 -2.69 2.65 3.05
C HIS A 62 -4.18 2.46 3.33
N ALA A 63 -4.93 3.56 3.48
CA ALA A 63 -6.37 3.50 3.68
C ALA A 63 -7.12 2.72 2.57
N HIS A 64 -6.71 2.85 1.31
CA HIS A 64 -7.36 2.13 0.21
C HIS A 64 -7.22 0.60 0.37
N PHE A 65 -6.02 0.14 0.75
CA PHE A 65 -5.75 -1.29 0.95
C PHE A 65 -6.32 -1.82 2.26
N ALA A 66 -6.33 -1.01 3.32
CA ALA A 66 -6.93 -1.39 4.61
C ALA A 66 -8.43 -1.62 4.48
N ILE A 67 -9.14 -0.71 3.80
CA ILE A 67 -10.58 -0.82 3.56
C ILE A 67 -10.89 -2.00 2.63
N ASP A 68 -10.14 -2.14 1.54
CA ASP A 68 -10.29 -3.27 0.60
C ASP A 68 -10.06 -4.62 1.30
N PHE A 69 -8.99 -4.73 2.09
CA PHE A 69 -8.66 -5.94 2.83
C PHE A 69 -9.75 -6.31 3.85
N TYR A 70 -10.33 -5.32 4.54
CA TYR A 70 -11.46 -5.56 5.43
C TYR A 70 -12.70 -6.06 4.69
N GLY A 71 -13.03 -5.46 3.54
CA GLY A 71 -14.11 -5.95 2.68
C GLY A 71 -13.90 -7.40 2.25
N LYS A 72 -12.66 -7.77 1.91
CA LYS A 72 -12.28 -9.16 1.61
C LYS A 72 -12.47 -10.08 2.82
N LEU A 73 -12.08 -9.65 4.03
CA LEU A 73 -12.30 -10.42 5.27
C LEU A 73 -13.79 -10.65 5.55
N CYS A 74 -14.63 -9.64 5.32
CA CYS A 74 -16.08 -9.77 5.46
C CYS A 74 -16.70 -10.74 4.44
N ALA A 75 -16.15 -10.79 3.23
CA ALA A 75 -16.62 -11.68 2.17
C ALA A 75 -16.17 -13.14 2.37
N ASP A 76 -14.87 -13.36 2.59
CA ASP A 76 -14.29 -14.68 2.86
C ASP A 76 -12.99 -14.51 3.66
N LYS A 77 -13.07 -14.81 4.95
CA LYS A 77 -11.93 -14.69 5.87
C LYS A 77 -10.76 -15.58 5.46
N ALA A 78 -11.00 -16.82 5.03
CA ALA A 78 -9.94 -17.76 4.72
C ALA A 78 -9.14 -17.31 3.49
N LYS A 79 -9.83 -16.88 2.43
CA LYS A 79 -9.19 -16.34 1.23
C LYS A 79 -8.52 -14.98 1.49
N ALA A 80 -9.14 -14.11 2.28
CA ALA A 80 -8.53 -12.83 2.64
C ALA A 80 -7.20 -13.04 3.40
N MET A 81 -7.11 -14.02 4.30
CA MET A 81 -5.84 -14.34 4.95
C MET A 81 -4.75 -14.82 3.97
N GLN A 82 -5.12 -15.42 2.84
CA GLN A 82 -4.16 -15.73 1.76
C GLN A 82 -3.64 -14.44 1.09
N VAL A 83 -4.48 -13.41 0.94
CA VAL A 83 -4.03 -12.08 0.47
C VAL A 83 -2.99 -11.49 1.42
N LEU A 84 -3.26 -11.52 2.74
CA LEU A 84 -2.29 -11.02 3.72
C LEU A 84 -0.97 -11.79 3.66
N LYS A 85 -1.03 -13.12 3.53
CA LYS A 85 0.16 -13.96 3.37
C LYS A 85 0.98 -13.57 2.13
N ALA A 86 0.31 -13.38 0.99
CA ALA A 86 0.97 -12.93 -0.24
C ALA A 86 1.64 -11.54 -0.07
N ILE A 87 0.98 -10.60 0.62
CA ILE A 87 1.57 -9.29 0.94
C ILE A 87 2.83 -9.44 1.79
N VAL A 88 2.78 -10.29 2.82
CA VAL A 88 3.94 -10.54 3.71
C VAL A 88 5.10 -11.16 2.94
N GLU A 89 4.85 -12.13 2.07
CA GLU A 89 5.91 -12.77 1.28
C GLU A 89 6.62 -11.76 0.36
N VAL A 90 5.87 -10.91 -0.33
CA VAL A 90 6.45 -9.82 -1.15
C VAL A 90 7.22 -8.83 -0.28
N TRP A 91 6.66 -8.46 0.88
CA TRP A 91 7.33 -7.56 1.83
C TRP A 91 8.67 -8.14 2.34
N GLN A 92 8.75 -9.46 2.51
CA GLN A 92 9.96 -10.21 2.87
C GLN A 92 10.93 -10.43 1.70
N GLY A 93 10.60 -9.94 0.51
CA GLY A 93 11.50 -9.95 -0.66
C GLY A 93 11.21 -11.03 -1.69
N ALA A 94 10.08 -11.74 -1.60
CA ALA A 94 9.67 -12.66 -2.67
C ALA A 94 9.34 -11.89 -3.97
N ASP A 95 9.61 -12.53 -5.11
CA ASP A 95 9.26 -11.98 -6.42
C ASP A 95 7.73 -11.87 -6.59
N ILE A 96 7.27 -10.69 -7.05
CA ILE A 96 5.84 -10.38 -7.12
C ILE A 96 5.13 -11.26 -8.14
N ALA A 97 5.69 -11.46 -9.33
CA ALA A 97 5.05 -12.25 -10.38
C ALA A 97 4.86 -13.70 -9.93
N THR A 98 5.87 -14.27 -9.28
CA THR A 98 5.83 -15.61 -8.69
C THR A 98 4.75 -15.72 -7.60
N VAL A 99 4.65 -14.73 -6.71
CA VAL A 99 3.61 -14.71 -5.66
C VAL A 99 2.21 -14.57 -6.25
N VAL A 100 2.03 -13.69 -7.25
CA VAL A 100 0.74 -13.56 -7.96
C VAL A 100 0.30 -14.90 -8.52
N GLU A 101 1.17 -15.59 -9.26
CA GLU A 101 0.80 -16.86 -9.89
C GLU A 101 0.44 -17.93 -8.85
N ARG A 102 1.23 -18.04 -7.77
CA ARG A 102 0.99 -19.01 -6.71
C ARG A 102 -0.35 -18.78 -5.99
N PHE A 103 -0.74 -17.53 -5.76
CA PHE A 103 -1.91 -17.19 -4.95
C PHE A 103 -3.18 -16.90 -5.77
N ARG A 104 -3.08 -16.68 -7.09
CA ARG A 104 -4.21 -16.25 -7.94
C ARG A 104 -5.48 -17.08 -7.76
N HIS A 105 -5.33 -18.40 -7.64
CA HIS A 105 -6.45 -19.32 -7.50
C HIS A 105 -7.02 -19.32 -6.08
N ALA A 106 -6.16 -19.20 -5.07
CA ALA A 106 -6.54 -19.18 -3.67
C ALA A 106 -7.38 -17.94 -3.30
N VAL A 107 -7.16 -16.82 -4.00
CA VAL A 107 -7.85 -15.54 -3.74
C VAL A 107 -8.93 -15.22 -4.78
N LYS A 108 -9.23 -16.17 -5.67
CA LYS A 108 -10.20 -15.99 -6.75
C LYS A 108 -11.57 -15.62 -6.16
N ASP A 109 -12.28 -14.74 -6.87
CA ASP A 109 -13.63 -14.28 -6.60
C ASP A 109 -13.76 -13.39 -5.33
N LEU A 110 -12.64 -12.98 -4.71
CA LEU A 110 -12.68 -11.94 -3.69
C LEU A 110 -13.07 -10.58 -4.30
N PRO A 111 -13.88 -9.78 -3.61
CA PRO A 111 -14.29 -8.46 -4.11
C PRO A 111 -13.16 -7.44 -4.03
N GLY A 112 -13.28 -6.35 -4.79
CA GLY A 112 -12.39 -5.19 -4.71
C GLY A 112 -11.20 -5.30 -5.63
N TYR A 113 -10.01 -4.88 -5.18
CA TYR A 113 -8.82 -4.88 -6.01
C TYR A 113 -8.27 -6.29 -6.27
N ASP A 114 -7.72 -6.50 -7.47
CA ASP A 114 -7.00 -7.71 -7.84
C ASP A 114 -5.69 -7.85 -7.07
N LEU A 115 -5.27 -9.10 -6.81
CA LEU A 115 -4.04 -9.41 -6.08
C LEU A 115 -2.80 -8.77 -6.74
N GLU A 116 -2.70 -8.84 -8.06
CA GLU A 116 -1.59 -8.26 -8.82
C GLU A 116 -1.44 -6.76 -8.51
N TYR A 117 -2.55 -6.01 -8.55
CA TYR A 117 -2.56 -4.60 -8.22
C TYR A 117 -2.13 -4.36 -6.76
N ILE A 118 -2.70 -5.12 -5.81
CA ILE A 118 -2.40 -4.98 -4.39
C ILE A 118 -0.89 -5.15 -4.15
N LEU A 119 -0.29 -6.21 -4.69
CA LEU A 119 1.11 -6.54 -4.44
C LEU A 119 2.06 -5.53 -5.06
N TYR A 120 1.87 -5.14 -6.33
CA TYR A 120 2.73 -4.14 -6.96
C TYR A 120 2.61 -2.76 -6.32
N ALA A 121 1.38 -2.33 -5.99
CA ALA A 121 1.18 -1.03 -5.39
C ALA A 121 1.74 -0.95 -3.97
N LEU A 122 1.47 -1.97 -3.12
CA LEU A 122 2.01 -2.02 -1.76
C LEU A 122 3.53 -2.18 -1.75
N ALA A 123 4.12 -2.96 -2.67
CA ALA A 123 5.58 -3.08 -2.74
C ALA A 123 6.27 -1.73 -2.94
N TRP A 124 5.72 -0.88 -3.81
CA TRP A 124 6.24 0.48 -3.99
C TRP A 124 5.92 1.40 -2.83
N ILE A 125 4.73 1.32 -2.22
CA ILE A 125 4.40 2.11 -1.03
C ILE A 125 5.33 1.75 0.14
N PHE A 126 5.54 0.46 0.42
CA PHE A 126 6.45 0.00 1.45
C PHE A 126 7.87 0.49 1.22
N ARG A 127 8.39 0.37 -0.01
CA ARG A 127 9.69 0.93 -0.35
C ARG A 127 9.77 2.44 -0.10
N GLN A 128 8.69 3.18 -0.37
CA GLN A 128 8.63 4.61 -0.09
C GLN A 128 8.68 4.89 1.43
N GLU A 129 7.96 4.11 2.23
CA GLU A 129 7.98 4.23 3.70
C GLU A 129 9.36 3.91 4.27
N ASP A 130 10.01 2.84 3.77
CA ASP A 130 11.35 2.43 4.21
C ASP A 130 12.41 3.50 3.88
N VAL A 131 12.36 4.07 2.67
CA VAL A 131 13.30 5.15 2.26
C VAL A 131 13.13 6.42 3.09
N ASN A 132 11.90 6.72 3.52
CA ASN A 132 11.61 7.93 4.29
C ASN A 132 11.67 7.70 5.81
N PHE A 133 12.03 6.49 6.27
CA PHE A 133 12.03 6.15 7.68
C PHE A 133 13.24 6.74 8.41
N ALA A 134 12.98 7.66 9.34
CA ALA A 134 14.00 8.30 10.18
C ALA A 134 14.15 7.68 11.58
N GLY A 135 13.45 6.57 11.85
CA GLY A 135 13.36 5.95 13.18
C GLY A 135 11.99 6.15 13.85
N ARG A 136 11.77 5.45 14.96
CA ARG A 136 10.59 5.56 15.82
C ARG A 136 10.95 5.23 17.28
N PRO A 137 10.14 5.64 18.27
CA PRO A 137 10.37 5.26 19.67
C PRO A 137 10.36 3.74 19.87
N GLU A 138 11.21 3.22 20.74
CA GLU A 138 11.33 1.77 20.99
C GLU A 138 10.02 1.13 21.47
N SER A 139 9.27 1.81 22.31
CA SER A 139 7.96 1.33 22.79
C SER A 139 7.02 1.08 21.62
N ARG A 140 7.04 1.97 20.62
CA ARG A 140 6.26 1.83 19.40
C ARG A 140 6.79 0.70 18.52
N GLN A 141 8.10 0.52 18.45
CA GLN A 141 8.70 -0.59 17.71
C GLN A 141 8.27 -1.94 18.28
N ARG A 142 8.37 -2.12 19.61
CA ARG A 142 7.96 -3.34 20.31
C ARG A 142 6.49 -3.69 20.07
N GLU A 143 5.59 -2.70 20.11
CA GLU A 143 4.17 -2.92 19.83
C GLU A 143 3.92 -3.45 18.41
N LEU A 144 4.67 -2.95 17.43
CA LEU A 144 4.57 -3.42 16.04
C LEU A 144 5.13 -4.84 15.90
N ASP A 145 6.26 -5.13 16.55
CA ASP A 145 6.85 -6.47 16.57
C ASP A 145 5.88 -7.49 17.17
N GLU A 146 5.26 -7.17 18.32
CA GLU A 146 4.25 -8.01 18.96
C GLU A 146 3.04 -8.27 18.04
N THR A 147 2.56 -7.23 17.33
CA THR A 147 1.43 -7.35 16.42
C THR A 147 1.71 -8.34 15.29
N LEU A 148 2.90 -8.28 14.70
CA LEU A 148 3.32 -9.19 13.61
C LEU A 148 3.62 -10.60 14.15
N ASN A 149 4.24 -10.69 15.32
CA ASN A 149 4.59 -11.97 15.97
C ASN A 149 3.36 -12.82 16.29
N ARG A 150 2.22 -12.21 16.63
CA ARG A 150 0.94 -12.93 16.84
C ARG A 150 0.48 -13.71 15.60
N LEU A 151 0.88 -13.27 14.41
CA LEU A 151 0.60 -13.94 13.14
C LEU A 151 1.81 -14.73 12.60
N GLY A 152 2.89 -14.83 13.39
CA GLY A 152 4.11 -15.56 13.03
C GLY A 152 4.97 -14.87 11.96
N PHE A 153 4.75 -13.57 11.70
CA PHE A 153 5.49 -12.84 10.68
C PHE A 153 6.82 -12.30 11.20
N LYS A 154 7.90 -12.60 10.48
CA LYS A 154 9.25 -12.08 10.77
C LYS A 154 9.48 -10.76 10.06
N VAL A 155 10.09 -9.81 10.76
CA VAL A 155 10.44 -8.48 10.26
C VAL A 155 11.84 -8.49 9.65
N PRO A 156 12.00 -8.16 8.35
CA PRO A 156 13.32 -7.93 7.77
C PRO A 156 13.98 -6.66 8.33
N LYS A 157 15.31 -6.66 8.49
CA LYS A 157 16.06 -5.56 9.13
C LYS A 157 15.92 -4.21 8.41
N ASP A 158 15.71 -4.24 7.10
CA ASP A 158 15.61 -3.09 6.20
C ASP A 158 14.16 -2.60 6.00
N ARG A 159 13.19 -3.18 6.72
CA ARG A 159 11.74 -2.95 6.52
C ARG A 159 11.03 -2.28 7.70
N LEU A 160 11.79 -1.63 8.58
CA LEU A 160 11.23 -1.00 9.79
C LEU A 160 10.29 0.17 9.47
N GLY A 161 10.42 0.84 8.32
CA GLY A 161 9.52 1.92 7.90
C GLY A 161 8.13 1.39 7.58
N SER A 162 8.08 0.47 6.63
CA SER A 162 6.88 -0.20 6.11
C SER A 162 6.22 -1.16 7.10
N GLN A 163 6.92 -1.57 8.16
CA GLN A 163 6.36 -2.41 9.22
C GLN A 163 5.08 -1.82 9.83
N LEU A 164 4.97 -0.49 9.94
CA LEU A 164 3.76 0.17 10.43
C LEU A 164 2.54 -0.12 9.54
N ALA A 165 2.74 -0.07 8.23
CA ALA A 165 1.71 -0.35 7.24
C ALA A 165 1.33 -1.84 7.23
N LEU A 166 2.28 -2.73 7.50
CA LEU A 166 1.96 -4.15 7.65
C LEU A 166 1.21 -4.45 8.95
N ALA A 167 1.61 -3.81 10.05
CA ALA A 167 0.94 -3.94 11.34
C ALA A 167 -0.51 -3.44 11.29
N LEU A 168 -0.79 -2.40 10.49
CA LEU A 168 -2.15 -1.95 10.18
C LEU A 168 -3.00 -3.12 9.64
N LEU A 169 -2.51 -3.83 8.62
CA LEU A 169 -3.22 -4.97 8.04
C LEU A 169 -3.34 -6.15 9.02
N CYS A 170 -2.30 -6.40 9.82
CA CYS A 170 -2.30 -7.44 10.86
C CYS A 170 -3.34 -7.14 11.96
N ASN A 171 -3.50 -5.88 12.37
CA ASN A 171 -4.53 -5.47 13.32
C ASN A 171 -5.93 -5.74 12.76
N ILE A 172 -6.15 -5.42 11.48
CA ILE A 172 -7.42 -5.71 10.80
C ILE A 172 -7.68 -7.21 10.73
N ALA A 173 -6.67 -8.02 10.40
CA ALA A 173 -6.76 -9.48 10.40
C ALA A 173 -7.09 -10.05 11.79
N ASN A 174 -6.62 -9.41 12.86
CA ASN A 174 -6.94 -9.73 14.25
C ASN A 174 -8.31 -9.20 14.71
N GLY A 175 -9.13 -8.64 13.80
CA GLY A 175 -10.51 -8.22 14.07
C GLY A 175 -10.68 -6.75 14.41
N MET A 176 -9.64 -5.91 14.29
CA MET A 176 -9.77 -4.47 14.46
C MET A 176 -10.47 -3.82 13.27
N HIS A 177 -11.40 -2.90 13.52
CA HIS A 177 -12.04 -2.14 12.44
C HIS A 177 -11.01 -1.24 11.72
N PRO A 178 -11.08 -1.05 10.39
CA PRO A 178 -10.06 -0.30 9.63
C PRO A 178 -9.85 1.13 10.10
N VAL A 179 -10.93 1.81 10.52
CA VAL A 179 -10.84 3.18 11.04
C VAL A 179 -9.97 3.23 12.31
N ASP A 180 -10.20 2.31 13.25
CA ASP A 180 -9.44 2.23 14.49
C ASP A 180 -7.98 1.84 14.22
N ALA A 181 -7.76 0.93 13.27
CA ALA A 181 -6.42 0.55 12.84
C ALA A 181 -5.65 1.74 12.24
N LEU A 182 -6.29 2.54 11.37
CA LEU A 182 -5.70 3.73 10.76
C LEU A 182 -5.40 4.82 11.79
N LEU A 183 -6.34 5.07 12.71
CA LEU A 183 -6.15 6.02 13.82
C LEU A 183 -4.99 5.57 14.72
N ARG A 184 -4.93 4.29 15.09
CA ARG A 184 -3.84 3.72 15.88
C ARG A 184 -2.51 3.84 15.15
N ALA A 185 -2.47 3.62 13.84
CA ALA A 185 -1.26 3.75 13.03
C ALA A 185 -0.85 5.21 12.82
N ASN A 186 -1.76 6.17 13.05
CA ASN A 186 -1.61 7.58 12.65
C ASN A 186 -1.27 7.72 11.16
N LEU A 187 -1.88 6.86 10.33
CA LEU A 187 -1.71 6.84 8.87
C LEU A 187 -3.01 7.29 8.21
N ASP A 188 -2.89 8.21 7.25
CA ASP A 188 -3.96 8.70 6.36
C ASP A 188 -5.18 9.38 7.03
N VAL A 189 -5.41 9.21 8.33
CA VAL A 189 -6.50 9.79 9.11
C VAL A 189 -5.92 10.66 10.21
N LEU A 190 -6.16 11.97 10.14
CA LEU A 190 -5.91 12.89 11.25
C LEU A 190 -7.24 13.18 11.94
N PRO A 191 -7.35 13.00 13.27
CA PRO A 191 -8.51 13.49 14.00
C PRO A 191 -8.66 14.99 13.76
N ILE A 192 -9.83 15.42 13.32
CA ILE A 192 -10.14 16.86 13.26
C ILE A 192 -10.05 17.36 14.71
N LYS A 193 -9.07 18.22 15.00
CA LYS A 193 -9.06 18.96 16.26
C LYS A 193 -10.36 19.78 16.27
N ARG A 194 -11.35 19.37 17.07
CA ARG A 194 -12.46 20.26 17.42
C ARG A 194 -11.81 21.52 17.97
N GLY A 195 -11.99 22.64 17.26
CA GLY A 195 -11.54 23.94 17.74
C GLY A 195 -12.06 24.09 19.17
N LYS A 196 -11.19 24.49 20.09
CA LYS A 196 -11.60 24.81 21.46
C LYS A 196 -12.74 25.82 21.35
N GLY A 197 -13.97 25.36 21.59
CA GLY A 197 -15.08 26.25 21.89
C GLY A 197 -14.66 27.06 23.08
N LYS A 198 -14.63 28.39 22.91
CA LYS A 198 -14.67 29.30 24.04
C LYS A 198 -15.99 29.01 24.76
N VAL A 199 -15.90 28.53 26.00
CA VAL A 199 -16.89 28.80 27.04
C VAL A 199 -16.12 29.55 28.11
#